data_AF-A0A6A3GFX5-F1
#
_entry.id   AF-A0A6A3GFX5-F1
#
_cell.length_a   1.000
_cell.length_b   1.000
_cell.length_c   1.000
_cell.angle_alpha   90.00
_cell.angle_beta   90.00
_cell.angle_gamma   90.00
#
_symmetry.space_group_name_H-M   'P 1'
#
loop_
_entity.id
_entity.type
_entity.pdbx_description
1 polymer ?
#
loop_
_entity_poly.entity_id
_entity_poly.type
_entity_poly.pdbx_seq_one_letter_code
_entity_poly.pdbx_strand_id
1 'polypeptide(L)'
;MPSTSKKVYTRLTLGQKVAMCKLYNKQPCSIADLIDWAVRAFELPKGPSQAAVYEMLRNQDKLSKLPKENYTYKKVADPVKDAFDRALLHNFDMMEDELTVTDEALLFRAINFFLPVPLEKRPGFSKGWLHRFKKRHGICSRRKHGEAASVTPNSIVEGRDNMRKLTDFYDLSDIYNMDETSFCYLAEPPRTLTRRNKVSGRKANKTRLTLAVATNADGSDKLPLLFIGKSQNPRAFKGHDVSAELGVVYTNSQKAWMNSTIFLRWLHALDLRMRREN
;
A
#
# COMPACT_ATOMS: atom_id res chain seq x y z
N MET A 1 12.08 -39.80 21.08
CA MET A 1 10.97 -38.83 20.89
C MET A 1 10.01 -39.39 19.85
N PRO A 2 8.79 -39.82 20.22
CA PRO A 2 7.82 -40.26 19.22
C PRO A 2 7.39 -39.06 18.38
N SER A 3 7.59 -39.15 17.07
CA SER A 3 7.06 -38.20 16.08
C SER A 3 5.55 -38.13 16.22
N THR A 4 5.03 -37.08 16.85
CA THR A 4 3.60 -36.78 16.86
C THR A 4 3.20 -36.41 15.45
N SER A 5 2.68 -37.38 14.68
CA SER A 5 2.12 -37.10 13.36
C SER A 5 1.05 -36.02 13.50
N LYS A 6 1.19 -34.92 12.75
CA LYS A 6 0.17 -33.85 12.76
C LYS A 6 -1.16 -34.46 12.36
N LYS A 7 -2.17 -34.37 13.23
CA LYS A 7 -3.54 -34.83 12.94
C LYS A 7 -4.01 -34.19 11.62
N VAL A 8 -4.09 -34.98 10.56
CA VAL A 8 -4.60 -34.54 9.25
C VAL A 8 -6.11 -34.38 9.37
N TYR A 9 -6.59 -33.14 9.31
CA TYR A 9 -8.02 -32.82 9.35
C TYR A 9 -8.51 -32.44 7.95
N THR A 10 -9.37 -33.28 7.38
CA THR A 10 -9.96 -33.05 6.06
C THR A 10 -11.28 -32.28 6.21
N ARG A 11 -11.30 -31.01 5.77
CA ARG A 11 -12.56 -30.24 5.66
C ARG A 11 -13.15 -30.40 4.27
N LEU A 12 -14.34 -31.01 4.21
CA LEU A 12 -15.14 -31.11 2.99
C LEU A 12 -15.62 -29.73 2.51
N THR A 13 -15.66 -29.54 1.20
CA THR A 13 -16.33 -28.40 0.57
C THR A 13 -17.85 -28.55 0.64
N LEU A 14 -18.58 -27.46 0.45
CA LEU A 14 -20.04 -27.49 0.39
C LEU A 14 -20.53 -28.37 -0.77
N GLY A 15 -19.83 -28.36 -1.91
CA GLY A 15 -20.14 -29.23 -3.04
C GLY A 15 -19.96 -30.72 -2.71
N GLN A 16 -18.87 -31.08 -2.02
CA GLN A 16 -18.63 -32.45 -1.55
C GLN A 16 -19.73 -32.91 -0.58
N LYS A 17 -20.11 -32.04 0.37
CA LYS A 17 -21.21 -32.32 1.30
C LYS A 17 -22.55 -32.53 0.59
N VAL A 18 -22.89 -31.67 -0.38
CA VAL A 18 -24.10 -31.80 -1.19
C VAL A 18 -24.10 -33.11 -1.98
N ALA A 19 -22.96 -33.50 -2.58
CA ALA A 19 -22.84 -34.76 -3.30
C ALA A 19 -23.05 -35.98 -2.39
N MET A 20 -22.50 -35.96 -1.17
CA MET A 20 -22.73 -37.01 -0.17
C MET A 20 -24.21 -37.10 0.24
N CYS A 21 -24.88 -35.96 0.52
CA CYS A 21 -26.32 -35.97 0.83
C CYS A 21 -27.16 -36.50 -0.33
N LYS A 22 -26.82 -36.14 -1.58
CA LYS A 22 -27.52 -36.65 -2.78
C LYS A 22 -27.37 -38.16 -2.94
N LEU A 23 -26.18 -38.70 -2.68
CA LEU A 23 -25.95 -40.14 -2.72
C LEU A 23 -26.78 -40.85 -1.64
N TYR A 24 -26.71 -40.36 -0.40
CA TYR A 24 -27.44 -40.94 0.73
C TYR A 24 -28.96 -40.93 0.51
N ASN A 25 -29.51 -39.86 -0.07
CA ASN A 25 -30.94 -39.77 -0.37
C ASN A 25 -31.36 -40.65 -1.56
N LYS A 26 -30.48 -40.89 -2.53
CA LYS A 26 -30.76 -41.78 -3.67
C LYS A 26 -30.63 -43.25 -3.29
N GLN A 27 -29.69 -43.57 -2.42
CA GLN A 27 -29.40 -44.92 -1.96
C GLN A 27 -28.95 -44.87 -0.50
N PRO A 28 -29.88 -45.03 0.46
CA PRO A 28 -29.54 -45.06 1.87
C PRO A 28 -28.54 -46.21 2.14
N CYS A 29 -27.36 -45.86 2.67
CA CYS A 29 -26.29 -46.79 3.00
C CYS A 29 -25.81 -46.58 4.44
N SER A 30 -24.93 -47.45 4.93
CA SER A 30 -24.33 -47.21 6.25
C SER A 30 -23.45 -45.96 6.22
N ILE A 31 -23.31 -45.28 7.36
CA ILE A 31 -22.43 -44.10 7.46
C ILE A 31 -20.97 -44.47 7.16
N ALA A 32 -20.55 -45.70 7.47
CA ALA A 32 -19.21 -46.19 7.12
C ALA A 32 -19.03 -46.27 5.59
N ASP A 33 -20.01 -46.84 4.87
CA ASP A 33 -19.96 -46.93 3.41
C ASP A 33 -19.97 -45.55 2.75
N LEU A 34 -20.74 -44.61 3.29
CA LEU A 34 -20.78 -43.22 2.81
C LEU A 34 -19.43 -42.51 3.01
N ILE A 35 -18.74 -42.77 4.11
CA ILE A 35 -17.39 -42.25 4.38
C ILE A 35 -16.39 -42.86 3.40
N ASP A 36 -16.40 -44.18 3.21
CA ASP A 36 -15.50 -44.89 2.30
C ASP A 36 -15.71 -44.49 0.84
N TRP A 37 -16.96 -44.24 0.46
CA TRP A 37 -17.28 -43.65 -0.83
C TRP A 37 -16.68 -42.24 -0.95
N ALA A 38 -16.84 -41.38 0.05
CA ALA A 38 -16.31 -40.01 0.00
C ALA A 38 -14.78 -39.96 -0.04
N VAL A 39 -14.10 -40.88 0.65
CA VAL A 39 -12.64 -41.03 0.60
C VAL A 39 -12.19 -41.35 -0.82
N ARG A 40 -12.85 -42.31 -1.48
CA ARG A 40 -12.54 -42.71 -2.86
C ARG A 40 -12.91 -41.65 -3.89
N ALA A 41 -14.13 -41.11 -3.81
CA ALA A 41 -14.68 -40.18 -4.80
C ALA A 41 -14.02 -38.80 -4.78
N PHE A 42 -13.48 -38.37 -3.63
CA PHE A 42 -12.84 -37.05 -3.48
C PHE A 42 -11.35 -37.13 -3.18
N GLU A 43 -10.74 -38.32 -3.27
CA GLU A 43 -9.32 -38.55 -3.03
C GLU A 43 -8.85 -37.97 -1.68
N LEU A 44 -9.64 -38.21 -0.63
CA LEU A 44 -9.35 -37.63 0.68
C LEU A 44 -8.23 -38.40 1.37
N PRO A 45 -7.22 -37.72 1.96
CA PRO A 45 -6.17 -38.38 2.72
C PRO A 45 -6.71 -39.08 3.99
N LYS A 46 -7.86 -38.64 4.47
CA LYS A 46 -8.61 -39.24 5.58
C LYS A 46 -10.08 -38.89 5.46
N GLY A 47 -10.95 -39.87 5.73
CA GLY A 47 -12.40 -39.69 5.73
C GLY A 47 -12.89 -38.73 6.83
N PRO A 48 -14.05 -38.07 6.62
CA PRO A 48 -14.68 -37.27 7.66
C PRO A 48 -15.09 -38.15 8.86
N SER A 49 -15.16 -37.56 10.05
CA SER A 49 -15.67 -38.29 11.21
C SER A 49 -17.16 -38.59 11.05
N GLN A 50 -17.63 -39.70 11.64
CA GLN A 50 -19.05 -40.05 11.65
C GLN A 50 -19.91 -38.89 12.20
N ALA A 51 -19.45 -38.22 13.26
CA ALA A 51 -20.13 -37.05 13.81
C ALA A 51 -20.31 -35.92 12.78
N ALA A 52 -19.28 -35.64 11.97
CA ALA A 52 -19.36 -34.62 10.92
C ALA A 52 -20.33 -35.02 9.79
N VAL A 53 -20.43 -36.31 9.48
CA VAL A 53 -21.41 -36.84 8.50
C VAL A 53 -22.83 -36.73 9.04
N TYR A 54 -23.06 -37.08 10.31
CA TYR A 54 -24.37 -36.89 10.95
C TYR A 54 -24.79 -35.42 10.99
N GLU A 55 -23.90 -34.50 11.37
CA GLU A 55 -24.18 -33.07 11.37
C GLU A 55 -24.48 -32.53 9.95
N MET A 56 -23.78 -33.05 8.95
CA MET A 56 -24.02 -32.73 7.55
C MET A 56 -25.40 -33.19 7.10
N LEU A 57 -25.77 -34.46 7.34
CA LEU A 57 -27.06 -35.03 6.98
C LEU A 57 -28.21 -34.30 7.71
N ARG A 58 -28.03 -33.94 8.99
CA ARG A 58 -28.99 -33.12 9.74
C ARG A 58 -29.26 -31.75 9.11
N ASN A 59 -28.28 -31.19 8.40
CA ASN A 59 -28.39 -29.91 7.71
C ASN A 59 -28.64 -30.03 6.19
N GLN A 60 -29.05 -31.21 5.70
CA GLN A 60 -29.16 -31.47 4.27
C GLN A 60 -30.11 -30.52 3.52
N ASP A 61 -31.22 -30.11 4.15
CA ASP A 61 -32.21 -29.21 3.53
C ASP A 61 -31.67 -27.80 3.28
N LYS A 62 -30.71 -27.37 4.11
CA LYS A 62 -30.01 -26.10 3.91
C LYS A 62 -28.94 -26.24 2.83
N LEU A 63 -28.25 -27.39 2.79
CA LEU A 63 -27.21 -27.67 1.81
C LEU A 63 -27.78 -27.82 0.40
N SER A 64 -28.95 -28.44 0.24
CA SER A 64 -29.61 -28.65 -1.05
C SER A 64 -30.07 -27.35 -1.71
N LYS A 65 -30.33 -26.30 -0.93
CA LYS A 65 -30.74 -24.96 -1.38
C LYS A 65 -29.57 -24.04 -1.72
N LEU A 66 -28.32 -24.50 -1.59
CA LEU A 66 -27.15 -23.66 -1.85
C LEU A 66 -26.93 -23.44 -3.36
N PRO A 67 -26.61 -22.20 -3.77
CA PRO A 67 -26.15 -21.91 -5.13
C PRO A 67 -24.86 -22.67 -5.46
N LYS A 68 -24.71 -23.12 -6.72
CA LYS A 68 -23.55 -23.92 -7.17
C LYS A 68 -22.23 -23.16 -7.06
N GLU A 69 -22.29 -21.83 -7.17
CA GLU A 69 -21.16 -20.91 -7.04
C GLU A 69 -20.47 -21.07 -5.67
N ASN A 70 -21.21 -21.52 -4.66
CA ASN A 70 -20.70 -21.70 -3.31
C ASN A 70 -20.04 -23.07 -3.05
N TYR A 71 -20.08 -23.99 -4.01
CA TYR A 71 -19.65 -25.38 -3.80
C TYR A 71 -18.15 -25.53 -3.51
N THR A 72 -17.34 -24.57 -3.94
CA THR A 72 -15.89 -24.54 -3.70
C THR A 72 -15.54 -24.14 -2.26
N TYR A 73 -16.45 -23.45 -1.55
CA TYR A 73 -16.21 -23.03 -0.17
C TYR A 73 -16.40 -24.19 0.82
N LYS A 74 -15.75 -24.10 1.99
CA LYS A 74 -15.85 -25.10 3.08
C LYS A 74 -16.88 -24.76 4.16
N LYS A 75 -17.44 -23.54 4.11
CA LYS A 75 -18.47 -23.01 5.02
C LYS A 75 -19.41 -22.12 4.22
N VAL A 76 -20.67 -22.06 4.64
CA VAL A 76 -21.66 -21.13 4.08
C VAL A 76 -21.21 -19.71 4.43
N ALA A 77 -21.19 -18.83 3.43
CA ALA A 77 -20.88 -17.42 3.64
C ALA A 77 -22.02 -16.76 4.43
N ASP A 78 -21.66 -15.93 5.40
CA ASP A 78 -22.61 -15.06 6.09
C ASP A 78 -23.16 -14.05 5.07
N PRO A 79 -24.49 -14.02 4.79
CA PRO A 79 -25.07 -13.19 3.74
C PRO A 79 -24.76 -11.70 3.89
N VAL A 80 -24.67 -11.21 5.14
CA VAL A 80 -24.37 -9.80 5.43
C VAL A 80 -22.91 -9.51 5.08
N LYS A 81 -21.99 -10.41 5.46
CA LYS A 81 -20.58 -10.26 5.14
C LYS A 81 -20.31 -10.39 3.65
N ASP A 82 -21.06 -11.25 2.97
CA ASP A 82 -20.96 -11.49 1.54
C ASP A 82 -21.48 -10.31 0.70
N ALA A 83 -22.64 -9.75 1.07
CA ALA A 83 -23.15 -8.51 0.47
C ALA A 83 -22.17 -7.33 0.68
N PHE A 84 -21.61 -7.21 1.88
CA PHE A 84 -20.57 -6.24 2.17
C PHE A 84 -19.33 -6.47 1.30
N ASP A 85 -18.85 -7.72 1.18
CA ASP A 85 -17.63 -8.07 0.44
C ASP A 85 -17.75 -7.62 -1.02
N ARG A 86 -18.93 -7.84 -1.62
CA ARG A 86 -19.26 -7.37 -2.97
C ARG A 86 -19.31 -5.85 -3.06
N ALA A 87 -19.95 -5.17 -2.12
CA ALA A 87 -20.05 -3.71 -2.12
C ALA A 87 -18.67 -3.05 -2.02
N LEU A 88 -17.81 -3.56 -1.13
CA LEU A 88 -16.44 -3.08 -0.99
C LEU A 88 -15.61 -3.36 -2.24
N LEU A 89 -15.77 -4.53 -2.87
CA LEU A 89 -15.10 -4.84 -4.14
C LEU A 89 -15.54 -3.88 -5.26
N HIS A 90 -16.83 -3.61 -5.39
CA HIS A 90 -17.34 -2.68 -6.39
C HIS A 90 -16.79 -1.25 -6.15
N ASN A 91 -16.71 -0.81 -4.90
CA ASN A 91 -16.11 0.48 -4.57
C ASN A 91 -14.60 0.51 -4.87
N PHE A 92 -13.88 -0.59 -4.61
CA PHE A 92 -12.48 -0.73 -4.97
C PHE A 92 -12.28 -0.57 -6.49
N ASP A 93 -13.14 -1.17 -7.30
CA ASP A 93 -13.05 -1.08 -8.76
C ASP A 93 -13.21 0.36 -9.25
N MET A 94 -14.18 1.11 -8.71
CA MET A 94 -14.35 2.53 -9.01
C MET A 94 -13.13 3.36 -8.58
N MET A 95 -12.54 3.05 -7.41
CA MET A 95 -11.35 3.75 -6.94
C MET A 95 -10.11 3.44 -7.78
N GLU A 96 -9.95 2.21 -8.26
CA GLU A 96 -8.84 1.80 -9.12
C GLU A 96 -8.81 2.61 -10.43
N ASP A 97 -9.98 2.96 -10.96
CA ASP A 97 -10.13 3.74 -12.19
C ASP A 97 -9.75 5.22 -12.03
N GLU A 98 -9.93 5.79 -10.84
CA GLU A 98 -9.74 7.23 -10.61
C GLU A 98 -8.44 7.55 -9.86
N LEU A 99 -8.04 6.70 -8.90
CA LEU A 99 -6.99 7.02 -7.92
C LEU A 99 -5.98 5.88 -7.73
N THR A 100 -4.85 6.19 -7.09
CA THR A 100 -3.98 5.16 -6.52
C THR A 100 -4.57 4.63 -5.22
N VAL A 101 -4.82 3.32 -5.16
CA VAL A 101 -5.41 2.69 -3.97
C VAL A 101 -4.32 2.06 -3.12
N THR A 102 -4.25 2.42 -1.83
CA THR A 102 -3.36 1.78 -0.85
C THR A 102 -4.11 0.82 0.06
N ASP A 103 -3.37 0.04 0.86
CA ASP A 103 -3.94 -0.82 1.90
C ASP A 103 -4.74 -0.01 2.92
N GLU A 104 -4.23 1.16 3.31
CA GLU A 104 -4.85 2.08 4.27
C GLU A 104 -6.14 2.67 3.70
N ALA A 105 -6.13 3.09 2.42
CA ALA A 105 -7.31 3.61 1.75
C ALA A 105 -8.42 2.55 1.67
N LEU A 106 -8.06 1.32 1.30
CA LEU A 106 -9.01 0.20 1.24
C LEU A 106 -9.55 -0.16 2.64
N LEU A 107 -8.69 -0.14 3.67
CA LEU A 107 -9.11 -0.40 5.04
C LEU A 107 -10.04 0.69 5.57
N PHE A 108 -9.71 1.96 5.32
CA PHE A 108 -10.55 3.09 5.68
C PHE A 108 -11.93 3.00 5.04
N ARG A 109 -12.01 2.67 3.75
CA ARG A 109 -13.28 2.41 3.07
C ARG A 109 -14.04 1.26 3.73
N ALA A 110 -13.37 0.14 3.99
CA ALA A 110 -13.98 -1.02 4.62
C ALA A 110 -14.61 -0.68 5.98
N ILE A 111 -13.91 0.09 6.82
CA ILE A 111 -14.42 0.55 8.11
C ILE A 111 -15.67 1.41 7.91
N ASN A 112 -15.62 2.39 6.99
CA ASN A 112 -16.75 3.28 6.71
C ASN A 112 -18.00 2.53 6.24
N PHE A 113 -17.86 1.54 5.35
CA PHE A 113 -18.98 0.72 4.91
C PHE A 113 -19.64 -0.08 6.05
N PHE A 114 -18.88 -0.44 7.10
CA PHE A 114 -19.40 -1.17 8.25
C PHE A 114 -19.82 -0.28 9.42
N LEU A 115 -19.63 1.05 9.35
CA LEU A 115 -20.07 1.98 10.41
C LEU A 115 -21.56 1.84 10.77
N PRO A 116 -22.49 1.59 9.82
CA PRO A 116 -23.90 1.40 10.15
C PRO A 116 -24.23 0.03 10.80
N VAL A 117 -23.30 -0.94 10.75
CA VAL A 117 -23.51 -2.30 11.29
C VAL A 117 -23.15 -2.31 12.78
N PRO A 118 -23.88 -3.00 13.67
CA PRO A 118 -23.49 -3.15 15.09
C PRO A 118 -22.09 -3.74 15.27
N LEU A 119 -21.36 -3.28 16.28
CA LEU A 119 -19.94 -3.58 16.49
C LEU A 119 -19.67 -5.10 16.56
N GLU A 120 -20.56 -5.85 17.18
CA GLU A 120 -20.46 -7.31 17.40
C GLU A 120 -20.53 -8.09 16.08
N LYS A 121 -21.12 -7.49 15.05
CA LYS A 121 -21.27 -8.08 13.71
C LYS A 121 -20.18 -7.61 12.73
N ARG A 122 -19.35 -6.63 13.11
CA ARG A 122 -18.26 -6.12 12.28
C ARG A 122 -17.08 -7.10 12.24
N PRO A 123 -16.36 -7.21 11.12
CA PRO A 123 -15.07 -7.88 11.12
C PRO A 123 -14.04 -7.03 11.89
N GLY A 124 -13.03 -7.66 12.47
CA GLY A 124 -12.00 -6.95 13.25
C GLY A 124 -10.99 -6.13 12.45
N PHE A 125 -11.23 -5.87 11.15
CA PHE A 125 -10.37 -5.08 10.24
C PHE A 125 -8.85 -5.27 10.38
N SER A 126 -8.41 -6.49 10.69
CA SER A 126 -7.00 -6.77 10.89
C SER A 126 -6.24 -6.83 9.58
N LYS A 127 -4.90 -6.72 9.62
CA LYS A 127 -4.03 -6.99 8.47
C LYS A 127 -4.31 -8.38 7.85
N GLY A 128 -4.65 -9.36 8.68
CA GLY A 128 -5.04 -10.70 8.24
C GLY A 128 -6.37 -10.74 7.49
N TRP A 129 -7.36 -9.94 7.91
CA TRP A 129 -8.61 -9.77 7.18
C TRP A 129 -8.36 -9.12 5.81
N LEU A 130 -7.61 -8.01 5.78
CA LEU A 130 -7.27 -7.30 4.55
C LEU A 130 -6.49 -8.20 3.57
N HIS A 131 -5.51 -8.96 4.06
CA HIS A 131 -4.78 -9.93 3.26
C HIS A 131 -5.71 -10.99 2.64
N ARG A 132 -6.65 -11.54 3.41
CA ARG A 132 -7.62 -12.53 2.91
C ARG A 132 -8.60 -11.92 1.91
N PHE A 133 -9.05 -10.69 2.13
CA PHE A 133 -9.89 -9.95 1.19
C PHE A 133 -9.17 -9.78 -0.15
N LYS A 134 -7.95 -9.23 -0.12
CA LYS A 134 -7.11 -9.06 -1.31
C LYS A 134 -6.87 -10.38 -2.04
N LYS A 135 -6.51 -11.43 -1.31
CA LYS A 135 -6.24 -12.77 -1.87
C LYS A 135 -7.49 -13.37 -2.53
N ARG A 136 -8.67 -13.24 -1.93
CA ARG A 136 -9.93 -13.76 -2.51
C ARG A 136 -10.29 -13.06 -3.82
N HIS A 137 -9.98 -11.77 -3.93
CA HIS A 137 -10.36 -10.94 -5.09
C HIS A 137 -9.22 -10.68 -6.07
N GLY A 138 -8.08 -11.37 -5.92
CA GLY A 138 -6.93 -11.21 -6.81
C GLY A 138 -6.25 -9.83 -6.74
N ILE A 139 -6.47 -9.06 -5.68
CA ILE A 139 -5.90 -7.72 -5.52
C ILE A 139 -4.43 -7.84 -5.07
N CYS A 140 -3.53 -7.23 -5.83
CA CYS A 140 -2.10 -7.28 -5.59
C CYS A 140 -1.50 -5.86 -5.55
N SER A 141 -0.42 -5.66 -4.79
CA SER A 141 0.33 -4.39 -4.81
C SER A 141 1.35 -4.38 -5.95
N ARG A 142 1.19 -3.47 -6.91
CA ARG A 142 2.11 -3.28 -8.05
C ARG A 142 2.80 -1.92 -7.97
N ARG A 143 4.09 -1.88 -8.35
CA ARG A 143 4.85 -0.63 -8.50
C ARG A 143 4.50 0.02 -9.84
N LYS A 144 4.21 1.31 -9.84
CA LYS A 144 4.12 2.12 -11.05
C LYS A 144 5.54 2.40 -11.52
N HIS A 145 5.84 2.03 -12.76
CA HIS A 145 7.15 2.33 -13.35
C HIS A 145 7.14 3.78 -13.85
N GLY A 146 8.17 4.53 -13.47
CA GLY A 146 8.54 5.81 -14.07
C GLY A 146 9.95 5.68 -14.66
N GLU A 147 10.23 6.46 -15.69
CA GLU A 147 11.52 6.45 -16.41
C GLU A 147 12.70 6.62 -15.44
N ALA A 148 13.66 5.70 -15.55
CA ALA A 148 14.94 5.76 -14.86
C ALA A 148 15.99 5.17 -15.80
N ALA A 149 16.83 6.04 -16.36
CA ALA A 149 18.22 5.77 -16.78
C ALA A 149 18.70 6.95 -17.64
N SER A 150 19.54 7.82 -17.11
CA SER A 150 20.16 8.87 -17.95
C SER A 150 21.62 9.15 -17.62
N VAL A 151 22.29 8.32 -16.82
CA VAL A 151 23.72 8.52 -16.52
C VAL A 151 24.46 7.18 -16.52
N THR A 152 25.58 7.10 -17.23
CA THR A 152 26.46 5.93 -17.26
C THR A 152 27.43 5.98 -16.06
N PRO A 153 27.77 4.84 -15.44
CA PRO A 153 28.69 4.81 -14.29
C PRO A 153 30.03 5.52 -14.53
N ASN A 154 30.57 5.44 -15.74
CA ASN A 154 31.86 6.07 -16.09
C ASN A 154 31.80 7.61 -16.00
N SER A 155 30.69 8.23 -16.43
CA SER A 155 30.53 9.69 -16.35
C SER A 155 30.49 10.22 -14.90
N ILE A 156 30.11 9.38 -13.94
CA ILE A 156 30.10 9.74 -12.51
C ILE A 156 31.54 9.81 -11.97
N VAL A 157 32.41 8.87 -12.38
CA VAL A 157 33.80 8.83 -11.93
C VAL A 157 34.55 10.04 -12.44
N GLU A 158 34.47 10.31 -13.75
CA GLU A 158 35.12 11.45 -14.38
C GLU A 158 34.64 12.79 -13.78
N GLY A 159 33.32 12.93 -13.56
CA GLY A 159 32.76 14.13 -12.93
C GLY A 159 33.28 14.35 -11.50
N ARG A 160 33.46 13.29 -10.71
CA ARG A 160 34.01 13.38 -9.36
C ARG A 160 35.48 13.80 -9.36
N ASP A 161 36.28 13.24 -10.27
CA ASP A 161 37.70 13.60 -10.39
C ASP A 161 37.88 15.05 -10.80
N ASN A 162 37.05 15.54 -11.73
CA ASN A 162 37.07 16.95 -12.14
C ASN A 162 36.65 17.89 -11.01
N MET A 163 35.61 17.54 -10.24
CA MET A 163 35.21 18.33 -9.07
C MET A 163 36.31 18.37 -8.02
N ARG A 164 36.96 17.23 -7.73
CA ARG A 164 38.07 17.18 -6.77
C ARG A 164 39.22 18.10 -7.18
N LYS A 165 39.68 18.01 -8.43
CA LYS A 165 40.74 18.89 -8.97
C LYS A 165 40.39 20.38 -8.83
N LEU A 166 39.12 20.75 -8.96
CA LEU A 166 38.68 22.14 -8.80
C LEU A 166 38.66 22.57 -7.34
N THR A 167 38.28 21.67 -6.43
CA THR A 167 38.10 21.97 -5.00
C THR A 167 39.38 21.78 -4.17
N ASP A 168 40.39 21.05 -4.65
CA ASP A 168 41.62 20.72 -3.92
C ASP A 168 42.45 21.94 -3.49
N PHE A 169 42.18 23.12 -4.06
CA PHE A 169 42.83 24.39 -3.70
C PHE A 169 42.18 25.10 -2.49
N TYR A 170 41.08 24.57 -1.97
CA TYR A 170 40.29 25.17 -0.90
C TYR A 170 40.26 24.24 0.31
N ASP A 171 40.22 24.82 1.51
CA ASP A 171 39.97 24.06 2.72
C ASP A 171 38.54 23.50 2.73
N LEU A 172 38.30 22.38 3.43
CA LEU A 172 36.97 21.75 3.49
C LEU A 172 35.90 22.67 4.09
N SER A 173 36.30 23.61 4.96
CA SER A 173 35.42 24.63 5.53
C SER A 173 34.90 25.63 4.48
N ASP A 174 35.60 25.77 3.36
CA ASP A 174 35.34 26.77 2.32
C ASP A 174 34.67 26.18 1.08
N ILE A 175 34.51 24.85 1.04
CA ILE A 175 33.82 24.14 -0.05
C ILE A 175 32.36 23.94 0.32
N TYR A 176 31.46 24.76 -0.24
CA TYR A 176 30.02 24.64 -0.01
C TYR A 176 29.32 23.82 -1.08
N ASN A 177 28.37 23.00 -0.64
CA ASN A 177 27.38 22.38 -1.52
C ASN A 177 25.98 22.90 -1.16
N MET A 178 25.18 23.19 -2.18
CA MET A 178 23.75 23.49 -2.05
C MET A 178 22.98 22.55 -2.96
N ASP A 179 21.94 21.93 -2.41
CA ASP A 179 21.04 21.10 -3.19
C ASP A 179 19.58 21.29 -2.76
N GLU A 180 18.67 20.93 -3.66
CA GLU A 180 17.23 21.06 -3.49
C GLU A 180 16.57 19.71 -3.22
N THR A 181 15.72 19.67 -2.21
CA THR A 181 14.75 18.58 -2.03
C THR A 181 13.33 19.10 -2.12
N SER A 182 12.42 18.29 -2.66
CA SER A 182 11.01 18.67 -2.85
C SER A 182 10.08 17.72 -2.11
N PHE A 183 9.20 18.26 -1.27
CA PHE A 183 8.09 17.53 -0.69
C PHE A 183 6.84 17.67 -1.56
N CYS A 184 6.53 16.64 -2.36
CA CYS A 184 5.32 16.61 -3.20
C CYS A 184 4.12 16.09 -2.42
N TYR A 185 3.49 16.95 -1.60
CA TYR A 185 2.45 16.55 -0.65
C TYR A 185 1.11 16.12 -1.27
N LEU A 186 0.90 16.37 -2.57
CA LEU A 186 -0.26 15.85 -3.32
C LEU A 186 0.11 14.66 -4.23
N ALA A 187 1.36 14.19 -4.20
CA ALA A 187 1.77 13.07 -5.04
C ALA A 187 1.09 11.78 -4.58
N GLU A 188 0.58 11.02 -5.55
CA GLU A 188 0.06 9.69 -5.26
C GLU A 188 1.20 8.70 -4.93
N PRO A 189 0.93 7.68 -4.09
CA PRO A 189 1.91 6.65 -3.78
C PRO A 189 2.43 5.94 -5.04
N PRO A 190 3.70 5.50 -5.04
CA PRO A 190 4.32 4.83 -6.19
C PRO A 190 3.79 3.41 -6.42
N ARG A 191 3.00 2.86 -5.49
CA ARG A 191 2.37 1.55 -5.61
C ARG A 191 0.86 1.69 -5.50
N THR A 192 0.15 0.91 -6.28
CA THR A 192 -1.31 0.77 -6.15
C THR A 192 -1.68 -0.69 -5.92
N LEU A 193 -2.75 -0.89 -5.18
CA LEU A 193 -3.53 -2.11 -5.24
C LEU A 193 -4.26 -2.16 -6.58
N THR A 194 -4.24 -3.34 -7.20
CA THR A 194 -4.85 -3.54 -8.52
C THR A 194 -5.21 -5.00 -8.72
N ARG A 195 -6.26 -5.26 -9.51
CA ARG A 195 -6.55 -6.60 -10.05
C ARG A 195 -5.98 -6.81 -11.45
N ARG A 196 -5.42 -5.76 -12.07
CA ARG A 196 -4.85 -5.78 -13.41
C ARG A 196 -3.43 -6.33 -13.40
N ASN A 197 -3.05 -6.98 -14.49
CA ASN A 197 -1.69 -7.52 -14.67
C ASN A 197 -0.65 -6.41 -14.90
N LYS A 198 -1.04 -5.31 -15.53
CA LYS A 198 -0.22 -4.12 -15.79
C LYS A 198 -0.99 -2.87 -15.39
N VAL A 199 -0.28 -1.90 -14.80
CA VAL A 199 -0.83 -0.60 -14.42
C VAL A 199 0.05 0.46 -15.07
N SER A 200 -0.54 1.31 -15.90
CA SER A 200 0.14 2.48 -16.46
C SER A 200 0.43 3.50 -15.36
N GLY A 201 1.57 4.19 -15.47
CA GLY A 201 1.86 5.32 -14.60
C GLY A 201 0.86 6.45 -14.87
N ARG A 202 0.29 7.04 -13.80
CA ARG A 202 -0.41 8.32 -13.90
C ARG A 202 0.60 9.45 -13.68
N LYS A 203 0.40 10.58 -14.35
CA LYS A 203 1.23 11.77 -14.14
C LYS A 203 1.06 12.21 -12.68
N ALA A 204 2.12 12.08 -11.89
CA ALA A 204 2.07 12.46 -10.49
C ALA A 204 1.74 13.95 -10.34
N ASN A 205 0.90 14.26 -9.35
CA ASN A 205 0.71 15.66 -8.96
C ASN A 205 2.02 16.17 -8.37
N LYS A 206 2.62 17.14 -9.07
CA LYS A 206 3.93 17.73 -8.76
C LYS A 206 3.81 18.97 -7.87
N THR A 207 2.63 19.26 -7.31
CA THR A 207 2.46 20.29 -6.28
C THR A 207 3.36 19.97 -5.10
N ARG A 208 4.24 20.92 -4.78
CA ARG A 208 5.37 20.71 -3.89
C ARG A 208 5.64 21.92 -3.02
N LEU A 209 6.40 21.67 -1.96
CA LEU A 209 7.21 22.64 -1.25
C LEU A 209 8.67 22.24 -1.47
N THR A 210 9.49 23.15 -1.98
CA THR A 210 10.93 22.89 -2.17
C THR A 210 11.72 23.47 -1.02
N LEU A 211 12.77 22.77 -0.64
CA LEU A 211 13.72 23.13 0.39
C LEU A 211 15.11 23.12 -0.25
N ALA A 212 15.79 24.26 -0.23
CA ALA A 212 17.21 24.34 -0.53
C ALA A 212 18.00 24.23 0.78
N VAL A 213 18.96 23.31 0.80
CA VAL A 213 19.82 22.99 1.94
C VAL A 213 21.26 23.22 1.50
N ALA A 214 22.06 23.86 2.35
CA ALA A 214 23.47 24.05 2.07
C ALA A 214 24.35 23.94 3.31
N THR A 215 25.54 23.41 3.12
CA THR A 215 26.55 23.20 4.17
C THR A 215 27.92 23.17 3.51
N ASN A 216 28.97 23.49 4.28
CA ASN A 216 30.35 23.24 3.86
C ASN A 216 30.73 21.76 3.95
N ALA A 217 31.84 21.39 3.33
CA ALA A 217 32.23 20.00 3.11
C ALA A 217 32.61 19.27 4.41
N ASP A 218 33.10 19.98 5.43
CA ASP A 218 33.36 19.43 6.77
C ASP A 218 32.13 19.46 7.70
N GLY A 219 31.05 20.14 7.29
CA GLY A 219 29.79 20.24 8.04
C GLY A 219 29.80 21.19 9.24
N SER A 220 30.85 22.00 9.39
CA SER A 220 31.00 22.97 10.48
C SER A 220 30.07 24.19 10.33
N ASP A 221 29.75 24.60 9.10
CA ASP A 221 28.77 25.67 8.81
C ASP A 221 27.56 25.13 8.05
N LYS A 222 26.38 25.29 8.66
CA LYS A 222 25.09 24.92 8.09
C LYS A 222 24.31 26.18 7.77
N LEU A 223 24.07 26.42 6.50
CA LEU A 223 23.37 27.62 6.05
C LEU A 223 21.87 27.55 6.41
N PRO A 224 21.21 28.71 6.63
CA PRO A 224 19.77 28.75 6.87
C PRO A 224 18.97 28.07 5.76
N LEU A 225 17.95 27.32 6.16
CA LEU A 225 17.05 26.64 5.25
C LEU A 225 16.23 27.64 4.43
N LEU A 226 16.21 27.45 3.11
CA LEU A 226 15.39 28.24 2.20
C LEU A 226 14.21 27.41 1.68
N PHE A 227 13.01 27.81 2.10
CA PHE A 227 11.75 27.23 1.63
C PHE A 227 11.22 27.98 0.42
N ILE A 228 10.78 27.24 -0.59
CA ILE A 228 10.21 27.78 -1.82
C ILE A 228 8.82 27.19 -2.02
N GLY A 229 7.80 28.02 -1.78
CA GLY A 229 6.40 27.66 -2.00
C GLY A 229 5.82 28.24 -3.29
N LYS A 230 4.54 27.95 -3.53
CA LYS A 230 3.83 28.48 -4.71
C LYS A 230 3.35 29.92 -4.52
N SER A 231 2.74 30.20 -3.37
CA SER A 231 2.19 31.51 -3.03
C SER A 231 3.25 32.37 -2.36
N GLN A 232 3.28 33.67 -2.63
CA GLN A 232 4.11 34.59 -1.87
C GLN A 232 3.68 34.65 -0.40
N ASN A 233 2.37 34.73 -0.15
CA ASN A 233 1.79 34.69 1.19
C ASN A 233 0.76 33.55 1.26
N PRO A 234 1.17 32.33 1.66
CA PRO A 234 0.25 31.25 1.96
C PRO A 234 -0.79 31.69 3.01
N ARG A 235 -2.05 31.27 2.86
CA ARG A 235 -3.10 31.57 3.85
C ARG A 235 -2.75 31.08 5.26
N ALA A 236 -1.96 30.01 5.35
CA ALA A 236 -1.46 29.48 6.62
C ALA A 236 -0.52 30.43 7.37
N PHE A 237 0.07 31.42 6.69
CA PHE A 237 0.97 32.41 7.30
C PHE A 237 0.22 33.65 7.80
N LYS A 238 -1.10 33.71 7.62
CA LYS A 238 -1.88 34.87 8.02
C LYS A 238 -1.80 35.06 9.54
N GLY A 239 -1.24 36.18 9.96
CA GLY A 239 -1.05 36.50 11.39
C GLY A 239 0.20 35.88 12.02
N HIS A 240 1.08 35.28 11.22
CA HIS A 240 2.33 34.67 11.66
C HIS A 240 3.53 35.34 10.99
N ASP A 241 4.56 35.65 11.77
CA ASP A 241 5.88 35.95 11.23
C ASP A 241 6.68 34.65 11.20
N VAL A 242 6.56 33.92 10.09
CA VAL A 242 7.20 32.62 9.91
C VAL A 242 8.73 32.71 10.06
N SER A 243 9.34 33.84 9.70
CA SER A 243 10.78 34.00 9.81
C SER A 243 11.19 34.15 11.26
N ALA A 244 10.49 35.00 12.03
CA ALA A 244 10.77 35.19 13.45
C ALA A 244 10.37 33.97 14.30
N GLU A 245 9.23 33.33 14.00
CA GLU A 245 8.68 32.22 14.77
C GLU A 245 9.44 30.90 14.54
N LEU A 246 9.87 30.62 13.29
CA LEU A 246 10.48 29.35 12.92
C LEU A 246 11.97 29.45 12.55
N GLY A 247 12.51 30.66 12.40
CA GLY A 247 13.90 30.86 11.98
C GLY A 247 14.18 30.42 10.54
N VAL A 248 13.15 30.39 9.69
CA VAL A 248 13.26 29.91 8.31
C VAL A 248 13.16 31.04 7.30
N VAL A 249 13.87 30.90 6.18
CA VAL A 249 13.74 31.82 5.05
C VAL A 249 12.70 31.26 4.09
N TYR A 250 11.70 32.06 3.73
CA TYR A 250 10.66 31.67 2.78
C TYR A 250 10.66 32.57 1.55
N THR A 251 10.47 31.96 0.38
CA THR A 251 10.25 32.64 -0.89
C THR A 251 9.26 31.85 -1.74
N ASN A 252 8.92 32.39 -2.91
CA ASN A 252 7.94 31.75 -3.79
C ASN A 252 8.33 31.76 -5.27
N SER A 253 7.81 30.77 -5.98
CA SER A 253 7.79 30.76 -7.44
C SER A 253 6.53 30.05 -7.93
N GLN A 254 6.09 30.33 -9.17
CA GLN A 254 4.85 29.74 -9.71
C GLN A 254 4.85 28.19 -9.69
N LYS A 255 6.03 27.58 -9.79
CA LYS A 255 6.21 26.11 -9.76
C LYS A 255 6.66 25.59 -8.39
N ALA A 256 6.83 26.45 -7.39
CA ALA A 256 7.44 26.12 -6.10
C ALA A 256 8.80 25.41 -6.28
N TRP A 257 9.62 25.92 -7.20
CA TRP A 257 10.97 25.44 -7.51
C TRP A 257 11.94 26.62 -7.48
N MET A 258 13.22 26.36 -7.22
CA MET A 258 14.27 27.33 -7.45
C MET A 258 14.24 27.86 -8.89
N ASN A 259 14.61 29.11 -9.05
CA ASN A 259 14.89 29.67 -10.36
C ASN A 259 16.14 30.53 -10.25
N SER A 260 16.68 30.96 -11.39
CA SER A 260 17.90 31.76 -11.42
C SER A 260 17.80 33.01 -10.54
N THR A 261 16.63 33.67 -10.47
CA THR A 261 16.43 34.85 -9.62
C THR A 261 16.52 34.52 -8.13
N ILE A 262 15.88 33.43 -7.69
CA ILE A 262 15.93 33.00 -6.28
C ILE A 262 17.35 32.56 -5.93
N PHE A 263 18.00 31.78 -6.80
CA PHE A 263 19.35 31.30 -6.60
C PHE A 263 20.35 32.46 -6.49
N LEU A 264 20.28 33.45 -7.39
CA LEU A 264 21.16 34.63 -7.34
C LEU A 264 20.95 35.45 -6.06
N ARG A 265 19.71 35.60 -5.60
CA ARG A 265 19.43 36.27 -4.32
C ARG A 265 20.00 35.51 -3.13
N TRP A 266 19.84 34.20 -3.12
CA TRP A 266 20.41 33.33 -2.10
C TRP A 266 21.95 33.41 -2.08
N LEU A 267 22.58 33.34 -3.26
CA LEU A 267 24.04 33.41 -3.41
C LEU A 267 24.58 34.78 -2.97
N HIS A 268 23.90 35.87 -3.32
CA HIS A 268 24.27 37.21 -2.86
C HIS A 268 24.12 37.37 -1.35
N ALA A 269 23.10 36.78 -0.74
CA ALA A 269 22.95 36.78 0.72
C ALA A 269 24.09 36.00 1.40
N LEU A 270 24.53 34.89 0.81
CA LEU A 270 25.68 34.12 1.29
C LEU A 270 26.99 34.93 1.20
N ASP A 271 27.26 35.58 0.06
CA ASP A 271 28.42 36.45 -0.13
C ASP A 271 28.44 37.60 0.89
N LEU A 272 27.30 38.26 1.13
CA LEU A 272 27.19 39.30 2.15
C LEU A 272 27.42 38.78 3.57
N ARG A 273 26.98 37.55 3.88
CA ARG A 273 27.24 36.92 5.18
C ARG A 273 28.74 36.67 5.35
N MET A 274 29.37 36.03 4.38
CA MET A 274 30.81 35.71 4.42
C MET A 274 31.67 36.97 4.57
N ARG A 275 31.32 38.07 3.90
CA ARG A 275 32.02 39.36 4.05
C ARG A 275 31.90 40.01 5.43
N ARG A 276 30.92 39.62 6.24
CA ARG A 276 30.75 40.12 7.62
C ARG A 276 31.49 39.26 8.65
N GLU A 277 31.78 38.02 8.29
CA GLU A 277 32.44 37.03 9.15
C GLU A 277 33.98 37.04 8.94
N ASN A 278 34.45 37.58 7.81
CA ASN A 278 35.85 37.92 7.52
C ASN A 278 36.22 39.33 8.00
#